data_AF-A0A7C5MEK2-F1
#
_entry.id   AF-A0A7C5MEK2-F1
#
_cell.length_a   1.000
_cell.length_b   1.000
_cell.length_c   1.000
_cell.angle_alpha   90.00
_cell.angle_beta   90.00
_cell.angle_gamma   90.00
#
_symmetry.space_group_name_H-M   'P 1'
#
loop_
_entity.id
_entity.type
_entity.pdbx_description
1 polymer ?
#
loop_
_entity_poly.entity_id
_entity_poly.type
_entity_poly.pdbx_seq_one_letter_code
_entity_poly.pdbx_strand_id
1 'polypeptide(L)'
;MRSLWAMVLLVAACTSPQAMPDGQDEAKGEAEAVECEGGTALMGAYFRFDRFDVKQPRGPEDGLASTLTNLWAAQIAAKDLNILLHVTRLDEKTGEMEVEAGTARYITTGPSAGNYQMTADPPPKVLSVRLEGCRFASTTPGALSVFPDLLTVPISILDTRIEGTFDAGLTRVEQGHMVGGICHSMAKDQYFKLYKDMEGCINFLAFMEDLGVMPDRNDLPCGGDDPTGYTFEGEFVATRITNVLEPPKVFQRDFSCN
;
A
#
# COMPACT_ATOMS: atom_id res chain seq x y z
N MET A 1 -65.77 22.24 18.30
CA MET A 1 -65.92 22.67 16.90
C MET A 1 -65.94 21.43 16.03
N ARG A 2 -66.91 21.37 15.10
CA ARG A 2 -67.01 20.62 13.83
C ARG A 2 -65.78 19.77 13.44
N SER A 3 -65.85 18.61 12.81
CA SER A 3 -66.88 17.66 12.36
C SER A 3 -66.10 16.46 11.78
N LEU A 4 -66.67 15.26 11.92
CA LEU A 4 -66.79 14.12 10.98
C LEU A 4 -65.78 14.02 9.81
N TRP A 5 -65.27 12.85 9.40
CA TRP A 5 -65.95 11.66 8.85
C TRP A 5 -64.94 10.48 8.93
N ALA A 6 -65.17 9.30 9.54
CA ALA A 6 -66.12 8.20 9.27
C ALA A 6 -66.17 7.82 7.77
N MET A 7 -66.05 6.59 7.28
CA MET A 7 -65.98 5.22 7.81
C MET A 7 -66.00 4.28 6.58
N VAL A 8 -65.82 2.97 6.80
CA VAL A 8 -66.24 1.81 5.95
C VAL A 8 -65.28 1.42 4.81
N LEU A 9 -64.59 0.26 4.73
CA LEU A 9 -64.79 -1.17 5.11
C LEU A 9 -65.41 -2.04 3.98
N LEU A 10 -64.93 -3.29 3.91
CA LEU A 10 -65.29 -4.46 3.06
C LEU A 10 -64.39 -4.72 1.83
N VAL A 11 -63.57 -5.79 1.80
CA VAL A 11 -63.80 -7.26 1.80
C VAL A 11 -64.00 -7.82 0.38
N ALA A 12 -63.05 -8.66 -0.05
CA ALA A 12 -63.21 -9.89 -0.85
C ALA A 12 -61.79 -10.43 -1.13
N ALA A 13 -61.32 -11.49 -0.47
CA ALA A 13 -61.49 -12.90 -0.83
C ALA A 13 -61.16 -13.19 -2.31
N CYS A 14 -60.05 -13.91 -2.57
CA CYS A 14 -60.11 -15.26 -3.14
C CYS A 14 -58.73 -15.87 -3.42
N THR A 15 -58.62 -17.13 -2.99
CA THR A 15 -57.90 -18.26 -3.62
C THR A 15 -56.37 -18.25 -3.67
N SER A 16 -55.77 -19.05 -2.80
CA SER A 16 -54.71 -19.98 -3.23
C SER A 16 -55.35 -21.09 -4.08
N PRO A 17 -54.69 -21.55 -5.16
CA PRO A 17 -54.20 -22.92 -5.12
C PRO A 17 -52.83 -23.13 -5.79
N GLN A 18 -52.08 -24.01 -5.14
CA GLN A 18 -51.24 -25.07 -5.71
C GLN A 18 -49.91 -24.77 -6.41
N ALA A 19 -48.91 -25.47 -5.85
CA ALA A 19 -47.90 -26.29 -6.50
C ALA A 19 -46.74 -25.58 -7.23
N MET A 20 -45.53 -25.87 -6.71
CA MET A 20 -44.22 -25.66 -7.32
C MET A 20 -44.17 -26.26 -8.75
N PRO A 21 -43.30 -25.72 -9.63
CA PRO A 21 -41.96 -26.31 -9.70
C PRO A 21 -40.82 -25.29 -9.86
N ASP A 22 -39.67 -25.71 -9.36
CA ASP A 22 -38.30 -25.38 -9.75
C ASP A 22 -38.10 -24.27 -10.79
N GLY A 23 -37.42 -23.21 -10.34
CA GLY A 23 -36.85 -22.18 -11.20
C GLY A 23 -35.82 -21.39 -10.41
N GLN A 24 -34.55 -21.78 -10.57
CA GLN A 24 -33.40 -20.99 -10.13
C GLN A 24 -33.42 -19.65 -10.88
N ASP A 25 -33.86 -18.58 -10.23
CA ASP A 25 -33.41 -17.24 -10.61
C ASP A 25 -32.03 -17.04 -9.98
N GLU A 26 -31.01 -17.61 -10.63
CA GLU A 26 -29.67 -17.07 -10.55
C GLU A 26 -29.74 -15.66 -11.12
N ALA A 27 -29.88 -14.66 -10.25
CA ALA A 27 -29.48 -13.30 -10.55
C ALA A 27 -27.97 -13.33 -10.80
N LYS A 28 -27.58 -13.68 -12.03
CA LYS A 28 -26.29 -13.31 -12.61
C LYS A 28 -26.31 -11.80 -12.72
N GLY A 29 -25.90 -11.13 -11.64
CA GLY A 29 -25.32 -9.81 -11.77
C GLY A 29 -24.08 -9.98 -12.63
N GLU A 30 -24.20 -9.69 -13.92
CA GLU A 30 -23.06 -9.33 -14.74
C GLU A 30 -22.43 -8.14 -14.02
N ALA A 31 -21.32 -8.39 -13.31
CA ALA A 31 -20.45 -7.32 -12.89
C ALA A 31 -19.96 -6.67 -14.19
N GLU A 32 -20.54 -5.53 -14.56
CA GLU A 32 -20.04 -4.69 -15.64
C GLU A 32 -18.54 -4.56 -15.42
N ALA A 33 -17.75 -5.03 -16.40
CA ALA A 33 -16.32 -4.83 -16.39
C ALA A 33 -16.11 -3.32 -16.43
N VAL A 34 -15.72 -2.74 -15.29
CA VAL A 34 -15.35 -1.33 -15.21
C VAL A 34 -14.09 -1.18 -16.04
N GLU A 35 -14.25 -0.66 -17.26
CA GLU A 35 -13.12 -0.28 -18.10
C GLU A 35 -12.49 0.99 -17.51
N CYS A 36 -11.19 0.93 -17.21
CA CYS A 36 -10.43 2.12 -16.88
C CYS A 36 -10.14 2.87 -18.19
N GLU A 37 -10.98 3.85 -18.51
CA GLU A 37 -10.71 4.75 -19.62
C GLU A 37 -9.51 5.65 -19.29
N GLY A 38 -8.49 5.64 -20.16
CA GLY A 38 -7.41 6.63 -20.13
C GLY A 38 -6.12 6.22 -19.44
N GLY A 39 -5.50 5.11 -19.87
CA GLY A 39 -4.13 4.75 -19.45
C GLY A 39 -3.14 5.92 -19.57
N THR A 40 -3.22 6.74 -20.63
CA THR A 40 -2.46 7.99 -20.79
C THR A 40 -2.59 8.96 -19.61
N ALA A 41 -3.73 8.98 -18.90
CA ALA A 41 -3.95 9.82 -17.73
C ALA A 41 -3.12 9.37 -16.52
N LEU A 42 -2.56 8.15 -16.53
CA LEU A 42 -1.64 7.66 -15.49
C LEU A 42 -0.21 8.17 -15.69
N MET A 43 0.22 8.48 -16.91
CA MET A 43 1.59 8.92 -17.14
C MET A 43 1.90 10.21 -16.35
N GLY A 44 2.94 10.19 -15.53
CA GLY A 44 3.31 11.29 -14.62
C GLY A 44 2.43 11.42 -13.38
N ALA A 45 1.49 10.48 -13.15
CA ALA A 45 0.64 10.53 -11.97
C ALA A 45 1.40 10.08 -10.72
N TYR A 46 1.19 10.81 -9.63
CA TYR A 46 1.65 10.44 -8.30
C TYR A 46 0.50 9.92 -7.46
N PHE A 47 0.71 8.81 -6.76
CA PHE A 47 -0.23 8.26 -5.78
C PHE A 47 0.43 8.23 -4.42
N ARG A 48 -0.22 8.82 -3.42
CA ARG A 48 0.20 8.80 -2.02
C ARG A 48 -0.53 7.68 -1.28
N PHE A 49 0.20 6.89 -0.52
CA PHE A 49 -0.39 5.94 0.42
C PHE A 49 -1.17 6.70 1.51
N ASP A 50 -2.48 6.42 1.61
CA ASP A 50 -3.35 6.95 2.65
C ASP A 50 -3.38 6.04 3.88
N ARG A 51 -3.17 4.75 3.63
CA ARG A 51 -3.15 3.69 4.63
C ARG A 51 -2.22 2.58 4.14
N PHE A 52 -1.47 1.97 5.06
CA PHE A 52 -0.76 0.73 4.83
C PHE A 52 -0.80 -0.10 6.11
N ASP A 53 -1.47 -1.24 6.05
CA ASP A 53 -1.65 -2.15 7.16
C ASP A 53 -0.75 -3.36 6.93
N VAL A 54 0.33 -3.47 7.72
CA VAL A 54 1.27 -4.60 7.62
C VAL A 54 0.60 -5.85 8.23
N LYS A 55 0.49 -6.89 7.41
CA LYS A 55 0.02 -8.22 7.78
C LYS A 55 1.22 -9.16 7.93
N GLN A 56 1.18 -10.01 8.95
CA GLN A 56 2.16 -11.08 9.06
C GLN A 56 1.74 -12.25 8.17
N PRO A 57 2.67 -12.85 7.40
CA PRO A 57 2.38 -14.06 6.63
C PRO A 57 2.30 -15.26 7.57
N ARG A 58 1.16 -15.41 8.26
CA ARG A 58 0.72 -16.58 9.06
C ARG A 58 1.72 -17.10 10.12
N GLY A 59 1.54 -16.65 11.37
CA GLY A 59 2.10 -17.29 12.56
C GLY A 59 1.57 -16.63 13.85
N PRO A 60 1.49 -17.34 15.00
CA PRO A 60 0.95 -16.81 16.26
C PRO A 60 1.93 -15.92 17.06
N GLU A 61 2.97 -15.39 16.43
CA GLU A 61 3.93 -14.51 17.11
C GLU A 61 3.79 -13.09 16.57
N ASP A 62 2.83 -12.37 17.18
CA ASP A 62 2.41 -11.00 16.89
C ASP A 62 3.55 -9.95 16.90
N GLY A 63 4.81 -10.30 17.17
CA GLY A 63 5.91 -9.37 17.45
C GLY A 63 6.29 -8.46 16.28
N LEU A 64 6.51 -9.02 15.08
CA LEU A 64 7.01 -8.21 13.96
C LEU A 64 5.94 -7.35 13.32
N ALA A 65 4.81 -7.97 12.98
CA ALA A 65 3.70 -7.25 12.40
C ALA A 65 3.21 -6.19 13.39
N SER A 66 3.07 -6.47 14.69
CA SER A 66 2.67 -5.42 15.64
C SER A 66 3.73 -4.33 15.78
N THR A 67 5.03 -4.64 15.80
CA THR A 67 6.09 -3.62 15.94
C THR A 67 6.21 -2.75 14.70
N LEU A 68 6.29 -3.33 13.51
CA LEU A 68 6.34 -2.57 12.26
C LEU A 68 5.00 -1.90 11.96
N THR A 69 3.86 -2.47 12.32
CA THR A 69 2.55 -1.80 12.23
C THR A 69 2.50 -0.60 13.19
N ASN A 70 2.94 -0.77 14.44
CA ASN A 70 2.98 0.34 15.40
C ASN A 70 3.98 1.42 14.98
N LEU A 71 5.08 1.06 14.30
CA LEU A 71 6.05 2.03 13.80
C LEU A 71 5.57 2.70 12.50
N TRP A 72 5.10 1.93 11.51
CA TRP A 72 4.80 2.41 10.16
C TRP A 72 3.33 2.77 9.97
N ALA A 73 2.38 1.93 10.40
CA ALA A 73 0.96 2.24 10.23
C ALA A 73 0.56 3.46 11.06
N ALA A 74 1.10 3.62 12.27
CA ALA A 74 0.90 4.82 13.07
C ALA A 74 1.53 6.06 12.40
N GLN A 75 2.73 5.94 11.83
CA GLN A 75 3.37 7.04 11.10
C GLN A 75 2.65 7.38 9.79
N ILE A 76 2.11 6.40 9.06
CA ILE A 76 1.33 6.64 7.84
C ILE A 76 0.01 7.32 8.20
N ALA A 77 -0.69 6.84 9.24
CA ALA A 77 -1.91 7.48 9.75
C ALA A 77 -1.64 8.91 10.26
N ALA A 78 -0.50 9.13 10.91
CA ALA A 78 -0.05 10.45 11.35
C ALA A 78 0.51 11.32 10.20
N LYS A 79 0.71 10.75 9.01
CA LYS A 79 1.35 11.36 7.82
C LYS A 79 2.84 11.70 8.01
N ASP A 80 3.47 11.06 8.98
CA ASP A 80 4.92 11.13 9.23
C ASP A 80 5.69 10.21 8.27
N LEU A 81 5.10 9.08 7.86
CA LEU A 81 5.63 8.25 6.78
C LEU A 81 4.75 8.43 5.54
N ASN A 82 5.33 8.96 4.46
CA ASN A 82 4.65 9.09 3.18
C ASN A 82 5.38 8.23 2.14
N ILE A 83 4.65 7.32 1.50
CA ILE A 83 5.14 6.54 0.35
C ILE A 83 4.42 7.08 -0.88
N LEU A 84 5.19 7.41 -1.92
CA LEU A 84 4.67 7.82 -3.21
C LEU A 84 4.97 6.75 -4.26
N LEU A 85 3.99 6.49 -5.12
CA LEU A 85 4.14 5.79 -6.39
C LEU A 85 4.05 6.81 -7.51
N HIS A 86 5.01 6.84 -8.40
CA HIS A 86 5.07 7.73 -9.55
C HIS A 86 5.13 6.91 -10.83
N VAL A 87 4.13 7.04 -11.70
CA VAL A 87 4.10 6.33 -12.98
C VAL A 87 4.96 7.09 -13.98
N THR A 88 6.20 6.64 -14.18
CA THR A 88 7.17 7.29 -15.08
C THR A 88 6.98 6.90 -16.53
N ARG A 89 6.43 5.71 -16.77
CA ARG A 89 6.22 5.17 -18.12
C ARG A 89 4.97 4.31 -18.17
N LEU A 90 4.30 4.35 -19.32
CA LEU A 90 3.24 3.43 -19.71
C LEU A 90 3.39 3.07 -21.20
N ASP A 91 3.42 1.77 -21.50
CA ASP A 91 3.22 1.26 -22.86
C ASP A 91 1.76 0.82 -23.02
N GLU A 92 0.98 1.65 -23.71
CA GLU A 92 -0.45 1.41 -23.93
C GLU A 92 -0.75 0.13 -24.74
N LYS A 93 0.22 -0.40 -25.50
CA LYS A 93 -0.01 -1.62 -26.30
C LYS A 93 0.09 -2.88 -25.46
N THR A 94 1.02 -2.91 -24.52
CA THR A 94 1.31 -4.09 -23.68
C THR A 94 0.66 -4.00 -22.30
N GLY A 95 0.29 -2.78 -21.88
CA GLY A 95 -0.15 -2.47 -20.52
C GLY A 95 1.00 -2.39 -19.52
N GLU A 96 2.26 -2.48 -19.97
CA GLU A 96 3.42 -2.40 -19.08
C GLU A 96 3.63 -0.96 -18.57
N MET A 97 3.84 -0.82 -17.28
CA MET A 97 4.07 0.42 -16.56
C MET A 97 5.36 0.33 -15.75
N GLU A 98 6.13 1.42 -15.76
CA GLU A 98 7.23 1.62 -14.82
C GLU A 98 6.73 2.57 -13.72
N VAL A 99 6.86 2.13 -12.46
CA VAL A 99 6.43 2.88 -11.30
C VAL A 99 7.62 3.10 -10.38
N GLU A 100 8.02 4.34 -10.17
CA GLU A 100 8.95 4.71 -9.13
C GLU A 100 8.25 4.71 -7.78
N ALA A 101 8.75 3.91 -6.84
CA ALA A 101 8.26 3.83 -5.48
C ALA A 101 9.34 4.28 -4.49
N GLY A 102 8.96 5.12 -3.54
CA GLY A 102 9.88 5.61 -2.51
C GLY A 102 9.21 6.49 -1.49
N THR A 103 9.95 6.83 -0.43
CA THR A 103 9.45 7.76 0.58
C THR A 103 9.43 9.19 0.09
N ALA A 104 8.55 9.98 0.70
CA ALA A 104 8.49 11.41 0.50
C ALA A 104 8.35 12.14 1.83
N ARG A 105 8.74 13.41 1.82
CA ARG A 105 8.50 14.36 2.91
C ARG A 105 7.32 15.24 2.57
N TYR A 106 6.43 15.46 3.54
CA TYR A 106 5.44 16.53 3.48
C TYR A 106 6.02 17.84 4.01
N ILE A 107 5.93 18.92 3.23
CA ILE A 107 6.49 20.22 3.60
C ILE A 107 5.43 20.99 4.39
N THR A 108 5.73 21.26 5.66
CA THR A 108 4.79 21.95 6.58
C THR A 108 5.07 23.44 6.72
N THR A 109 6.23 23.93 6.27
CA THR A 109 6.66 25.31 6.47
C THR A 109 7.30 25.92 5.22
N GLY A 110 7.33 27.26 5.17
CA GLY A 110 7.95 28.00 4.08
C GLY A 110 7.11 28.10 2.80
N PRO A 111 7.69 28.59 1.70
CA PRO A 111 6.96 28.90 0.45
C PRO A 111 6.40 27.68 -0.27
N SER A 112 6.93 26.48 0.00
CA SER A 112 6.47 25.22 -0.58
C SER A 112 5.60 24.41 0.37
N ALA A 113 5.14 25.00 1.48
CA ALA A 113 4.23 24.36 2.42
C ALA A 113 2.98 23.80 1.70
N GLY A 114 2.56 22.61 2.10
CA GLY A 114 1.45 21.90 1.47
C GLY A 114 1.86 21.00 0.29
N ASN A 115 3.14 20.96 -0.10
CA ASN A 115 3.61 20.05 -1.14
C ASN A 115 4.34 18.83 -0.58
N TYR A 116 4.38 17.78 -1.39
CA TYR A 116 5.20 16.59 -1.20
C TYR A 116 6.50 16.68 -1.98
N GLN A 117 7.53 16.04 -1.46
CA GLN A 117 8.84 15.96 -2.09
C GLN A 117 9.40 14.55 -1.92
N MET A 118 9.59 13.84 -3.03
CA MET A 118 10.16 12.50 -3.02
C MET A 118 11.62 12.55 -2.55
N THR A 119 12.01 11.59 -1.72
CA THR A 119 13.39 11.47 -1.23
C THR A 119 14.29 10.98 -2.35
N ALA A 120 15.41 11.67 -2.59
CA ALA A 120 16.38 11.31 -3.63
C ALA A 120 17.52 10.41 -3.11
N ASP A 121 17.69 10.31 -1.78
CA ASP A 121 18.68 9.45 -1.13
C ASP A 121 18.05 8.71 0.08
N PRO A 122 17.79 7.39 -0.02
CA PRO A 122 18.05 6.57 -1.20
C PRO A 122 17.14 6.98 -2.38
N PRO A 123 17.60 6.77 -3.62
CA PRO A 123 16.78 7.06 -4.79
C PRO A 123 15.54 6.14 -4.82
N PRO A 124 14.41 6.62 -5.38
CA PRO A 124 13.26 5.78 -5.66
C PRO A 124 13.65 4.53 -6.44
N LYS A 125 12.93 3.45 -6.18
CA LYS A 125 13.13 2.19 -6.88
C LYS A 125 12.07 2.02 -7.96
N VAL A 126 12.47 1.51 -9.11
CA VAL A 126 11.55 1.27 -10.22
C VAL A 126 10.97 -0.13 -10.08
N LEU A 127 9.64 -0.21 -10.09
CA LEU A 127 8.85 -1.43 -10.14
C LEU A 127 8.23 -1.57 -11.53
N SER A 128 8.35 -2.74 -12.13
CA SER A 128 7.65 -3.07 -13.38
C SER A 128 6.30 -3.71 -13.02
N VAL A 129 5.22 -3.10 -13.50
CA VAL A 129 3.85 -3.59 -13.28
C VAL A 129 3.10 -3.66 -14.61
N ARG A 130 2.14 -4.55 -14.71
CA ARG A 130 1.26 -4.67 -15.86
C ARG A 130 -0.16 -4.29 -15.48
N LEU A 131 -0.75 -3.43 -16.28
CA LEU A 131 -2.13 -2.98 -16.18
C LEU A 131 -3.02 -3.82 -17.11
N GLU A 132 -4.07 -4.42 -16.54
CA GLU A 132 -5.13 -5.14 -17.25
C GLU A 132 -6.49 -4.60 -16.80
N GLY A 133 -7.09 -3.75 -17.64
CA GLY A 133 -8.24 -2.94 -17.24
C GLY A 133 -7.87 -1.98 -16.10
N CYS A 134 -8.59 -2.04 -14.98
CA CYS A 134 -8.26 -1.27 -13.77
C CYS A 134 -7.30 -1.98 -12.81
N ARG A 135 -6.95 -3.24 -13.08
CA ARG A 135 -6.08 -4.04 -12.20
C ARG A 135 -4.64 -3.87 -12.61
N PHE A 136 -3.74 -3.74 -11.64
CA PHE A 136 -2.31 -3.77 -11.88
C PHE A 136 -1.63 -4.80 -11.00
N ALA A 137 -0.55 -5.41 -11.48
CA ALA A 137 0.29 -6.32 -10.70
C ALA A 137 1.74 -6.27 -11.19
N SER A 138 2.69 -6.44 -10.26
CA SER A 138 4.12 -6.53 -10.58
C SER A 138 4.41 -7.69 -11.53
N THR A 139 5.14 -7.40 -12.62
CA THR A 139 5.60 -8.41 -13.58
C THR A 139 6.92 -9.04 -13.14
N THR A 140 7.75 -8.28 -12.43
CA THR A 140 9.01 -8.75 -11.82
C THR A 140 9.08 -8.33 -10.35
N PRO A 141 9.77 -9.10 -9.49
CA PRO A 141 10.15 -8.63 -8.17
C PRO A 141 11.03 -7.39 -8.30
N GLY A 142 10.74 -6.38 -7.49
CA GLY A 142 11.56 -5.18 -7.35
C GLY A 142 12.16 -5.05 -5.97
N ALA A 143 12.57 -3.83 -5.64
CA ALA A 143 12.95 -3.45 -4.29
C ALA A 143 12.20 -2.17 -3.92
N LEU A 144 12.01 -1.93 -2.63
CA LEU A 144 11.50 -0.69 -2.08
C LEU A 144 12.44 -0.26 -0.95
N SER A 145 12.80 1.02 -0.92
CA SER A 145 13.50 1.58 0.23
C SER A 145 12.53 2.46 1.01
N VAL A 146 12.20 2.04 2.22
CA VAL A 146 11.31 2.77 3.13
C VAL A 146 12.14 3.49 4.18
N PHE A 147 11.92 4.79 4.34
CA PHE A 147 12.58 5.65 5.30
C PHE A 147 11.54 6.26 6.25
N PRO A 148 11.13 5.54 7.32
CA PRO A 148 10.26 6.08 8.36
C PRO A 148 10.89 7.30 9.02
N ASP A 149 10.10 8.27 9.46
CA ASP A 149 10.59 9.53 10.00
C ASP A 149 11.44 9.37 11.27
N LEU A 150 11.22 8.27 11.99
CA LEU A 150 11.92 7.90 13.20
C LEU A 150 13.27 7.17 12.96
N LEU A 151 13.47 6.60 11.77
CA LEU A 151 14.69 5.84 11.45
C LEU A 151 15.75 6.73 10.80
N THR A 152 17.01 6.39 10.99
CA THR A 152 18.15 7.13 10.40
C THR A 152 18.76 6.46 9.17
N VAL A 153 18.29 5.26 8.81
CA VAL A 153 18.68 4.56 7.58
C VAL A 153 17.45 4.02 6.88
N PRO A 154 17.48 3.88 5.54
CA PRO A 154 16.39 3.25 4.84
C PRO A 154 16.34 1.75 5.13
N ILE A 155 15.14 1.24 5.37
CA ILE A 155 14.86 -0.20 5.35
C ILE A 155 14.67 -0.61 3.89
N SER A 156 15.57 -1.47 3.41
CA SER A 156 15.47 -2.05 2.08
C SER A 156 14.64 -3.32 2.15
N ILE A 157 13.49 -3.23 1.51
CA ILE A 157 12.52 -4.28 1.27
C ILE A 157 12.86 -4.85 -0.12
N LEU A 158 13.18 -6.14 -0.20
CA LEU A 158 13.53 -6.85 -1.43
C LEU A 158 12.38 -7.76 -1.89
N ASP A 159 12.53 -8.31 -3.10
CA ASP A 159 11.53 -9.11 -3.81
C ASP A 159 10.12 -8.50 -3.74
N THR A 160 10.07 -7.16 -3.81
CA THR A 160 8.83 -6.40 -3.66
C THR A 160 7.91 -6.67 -4.83
N ARG A 161 6.69 -7.08 -4.53
CA ARG A 161 5.60 -7.19 -5.50
C ARG A 161 4.45 -6.33 -5.02
N ILE A 162 3.88 -5.55 -5.93
CA ILE A 162 2.69 -4.77 -5.69
C ILE A 162 1.59 -5.21 -6.63
N GLU A 163 0.37 -5.24 -6.13
CA GLU A 163 -0.83 -5.40 -6.95
C GLU A 163 -1.95 -4.53 -6.41
N GLY A 164 -2.97 -4.31 -7.22
CA GLY A 164 -4.15 -3.59 -6.78
C GLY A 164 -5.11 -3.27 -7.91
N THR A 165 -6.13 -2.49 -7.56
CA THR A 165 -7.16 -2.05 -8.49
C THR A 165 -7.37 -0.55 -8.35
N PHE A 166 -7.29 0.16 -9.46
CA PHE A 166 -7.67 1.56 -9.56
C PHE A 166 -9.20 1.70 -9.56
N ASP A 167 -9.70 2.81 -9.04
CA ASP A 167 -11.08 3.23 -9.30
C ASP A 167 -11.26 3.62 -10.79
N ALA A 168 -12.51 3.66 -11.26
CA ALA A 168 -12.84 4.00 -12.64
C ALA A 168 -12.27 5.37 -13.07
N GLY A 169 -12.13 6.31 -12.13
CA GLY A 169 -11.60 7.65 -12.38
C GLY A 169 -10.07 7.74 -12.37
N LEU A 170 -9.35 6.63 -12.10
CA LEU A 170 -7.88 6.62 -11.95
C LEU A 170 -7.39 7.65 -10.91
N THR A 171 -8.19 7.86 -9.88
CA THR A 171 -7.93 8.80 -8.79
C THR A 171 -7.50 8.10 -7.51
N ARG A 172 -7.79 6.81 -7.34
CA ARG A 172 -7.49 6.04 -6.13
C ARG A 172 -7.13 4.59 -6.46
N VAL A 173 -6.36 3.98 -5.57
CA VAL A 173 -6.16 2.53 -5.48
C VAL A 173 -6.90 2.05 -4.24
N GLU A 174 -7.89 1.17 -4.41
CA GLU A 174 -8.79 0.76 -3.31
C GLU A 174 -8.42 -0.58 -2.67
N GLN A 175 -7.76 -1.45 -3.42
CA GLN A 175 -7.43 -2.83 -3.03
C GLN A 175 -5.94 -3.12 -3.25
N GLY A 176 -5.08 -2.21 -2.79
CA GLY A 176 -3.63 -2.37 -2.93
C GLY A 176 -3.10 -3.47 -2.02
N HIS A 177 -2.20 -4.29 -2.53
CA HIS A 177 -1.47 -5.33 -1.79
C HIS A 177 0.01 -5.26 -2.12
N MET A 178 0.84 -5.43 -1.11
CA MET A 178 2.30 -5.43 -1.24
C MET A 178 2.89 -6.60 -0.46
N VAL A 179 3.82 -7.30 -1.10
CA VAL A 179 4.61 -8.38 -0.50
C VAL A 179 6.09 -8.08 -0.73
N GLY A 180 6.93 -8.47 0.22
CA GLY A 180 8.38 -8.55 0.03
C GLY A 180 9.05 -9.09 1.27
N GLY A 181 10.36 -8.89 1.39
CA GLY A 181 11.08 -9.26 2.60
C GLY A 181 12.33 -8.46 2.89
N ILE A 182 12.86 -8.64 4.09
CA ILE A 182 14.18 -8.16 4.51
C ILE A 182 15.02 -9.41 4.78
N CYS A 183 16.01 -9.69 3.95
CA CYS A 183 16.83 -10.89 4.16
C CYS A 183 17.64 -10.83 5.45
N HIS A 184 17.82 -11.98 6.08
CA HIS A 184 18.54 -12.10 7.35
C HIS A 184 19.98 -11.62 7.23
N SER A 185 20.64 -11.89 6.09
CA SER A 185 21.96 -11.35 5.77
C SER A 185 22.00 -9.82 5.75
N MET A 186 21.01 -9.16 5.16
CA MET A 186 20.93 -7.68 5.15
C MET A 186 20.60 -7.11 6.53
N ALA A 187 19.72 -7.77 7.27
CA ALA A 187 19.36 -7.37 8.63
C ALA A 187 20.58 -7.31 9.58
N LYS A 188 21.59 -8.16 9.35
CA LYS A 188 22.86 -8.16 10.12
C LYS A 188 23.68 -6.91 9.91
N ASP A 189 23.68 -6.38 8.70
CA ASP A 189 24.54 -5.25 8.33
C ASP A 189 23.80 -3.90 8.46
N GLN A 190 22.52 -3.93 8.82
CA GLN A 190 21.70 -2.73 8.95
C GLN A 190 21.68 -2.20 10.39
N TYR A 191 22.19 -0.98 10.57
CA TYR A 191 22.17 -0.25 11.84
C TYR A 191 21.28 0.98 11.73
N PHE A 192 20.42 1.21 12.72
CA PHE A 192 19.49 2.34 12.72
C PHE A 192 19.33 2.95 14.11
N LYS A 193 18.85 4.20 14.18
CA LYS A 193 18.30 4.76 15.42
C LYS A 193 16.78 4.70 15.39
N LEU A 194 16.16 4.31 16.50
CA LEU A 194 14.70 4.38 16.67
C LEU A 194 14.19 5.82 16.75
N TYR A 195 15.04 6.76 17.17
CA TYR A 195 14.72 8.17 17.26
C TYR A 195 15.97 8.98 16.91
N LYS A 196 15.77 10.12 16.25
CA LYS A 196 16.87 11.03 15.87
C LYS A 196 17.77 11.41 17.06
N ASP A 197 17.18 11.62 18.23
CA ASP A 197 17.87 12.13 19.42
C ASP A 197 18.46 11.01 20.30
N MET A 198 18.31 9.74 19.91
CA MET A 198 18.85 8.60 20.67
C MET A 198 20.38 8.49 20.47
N GLU A 199 21.10 8.19 21.55
CA GLU A 199 22.53 7.90 21.51
C GLU A 199 22.79 6.46 21.04
N GLY A 200 23.79 6.26 20.18
CA GLY A 200 24.12 4.96 19.59
C GLY A 200 23.19 4.52 18.46
N CYS A 201 23.58 3.44 17.77
CA CYS A 201 22.78 2.78 16.74
C CYS A 201 22.45 1.35 17.19
N ILE A 202 21.24 0.92 16.88
CA ILE A 202 20.75 -0.43 17.14
C ILE A 202 20.90 -1.24 15.86
N ASN A 203 21.41 -2.46 15.98
CA ASN A 203 21.45 -3.39 14.87
C ASN A 203 20.05 -3.97 14.60
N PHE A 204 19.63 -4.03 13.34
CA PHE A 204 18.29 -4.48 12.99
C PHE A 204 18.04 -5.92 13.39
N LEU A 205 18.98 -6.83 13.14
CA LEU A 205 18.85 -8.21 13.59
C LEU A 205 18.70 -8.28 15.12
N ALA A 206 19.57 -7.60 15.88
CA ALA A 206 19.51 -7.63 17.35
C ALA A 206 18.17 -7.06 17.88
N PHE A 207 17.67 -5.97 17.29
CA PHE A 207 16.35 -5.41 17.63
C PHE A 207 15.22 -6.42 17.42
N MET A 208 15.27 -7.17 16.33
CA MET A 208 14.26 -8.16 15.98
C MET A 208 14.32 -9.37 16.92
N GLU A 209 15.54 -9.85 17.22
CA GLU A 209 15.78 -10.92 18.20
C GLU A 209 15.31 -10.54 19.61
N ASP A 210 15.58 -9.31 20.07
CA ASP A 210 15.14 -8.78 21.36
C ASP A 210 13.61 -8.73 21.48
N LEU A 211 12.91 -8.53 20.36
CA LEU A 211 11.46 -8.58 20.26
C LEU A 211 10.90 -10.01 20.12
N GLY A 212 11.77 -11.01 20.15
CA GLY A 212 11.39 -12.42 19.96
C GLY A 212 10.99 -12.75 18.52
N VAL A 213 11.29 -11.86 17.55
CA VAL A 213 10.98 -12.10 16.15
C VAL A 213 12.08 -12.90 15.50
N MET A 214 11.73 -14.09 15.00
CA MET A 214 12.62 -14.93 14.23
C MET A 214 12.41 -14.73 12.73
N PRO A 215 13.46 -14.84 11.90
CA PRO A 215 13.29 -14.86 10.46
C PRO A 215 12.43 -16.06 10.05
N ASP A 216 11.50 -15.79 9.13
CA ASP A 216 10.69 -16.79 8.46
C ASP A 216 11.59 -17.79 7.71
N ARG A 217 11.19 -19.05 7.72
CA ARG A 217 11.78 -20.14 6.91
C ARG A 217 10.83 -20.57 5.79
N ASN A 218 9.92 -19.67 5.44
CA ASN A 218 8.73 -19.94 4.66
C ASN A 218 9.10 -19.86 3.17
N ASP A 219 8.29 -20.43 2.28
CA ASP A 219 8.57 -20.45 0.82
C ASP A 219 8.49 -19.07 0.13
N LEU A 220 8.31 -17.98 0.89
CA LEU A 220 8.31 -16.62 0.36
C LEU A 220 9.75 -16.09 0.37
N PRO A 221 10.38 -15.90 -0.80
CA PRO A 221 11.76 -15.44 -0.86
C PRO A 221 11.86 -14.02 -0.31
N CYS A 222 12.86 -13.77 0.53
CA CYS A 222 13.13 -12.44 1.09
C CYS A 222 13.87 -11.52 0.11
N GLY A 223 14.25 -11.99 -1.09
CA GLY A 223 15.27 -11.40 -1.94
C GLY A 223 16.41 -12.37 -2.29
N GLY A 224 16.59 -12.72 -3.57
CA GLY A 224 17.80 -13.42 -4.04
C GLY A 224 17.92 -14.89 -3.61
N ASP A 225 19.15 -15.36 -3.34
CA ASP A 225 19.46 -16.76 -2.99
C ASP A 225 19.40 -17.06 -1.46
N ASP A 226 18.99 -16.10 -0.61
CA ASP A 226 18.92 -16.29 0.85
C ASP A 226 17.60 -16.96 1.25
N PRO A 227 17.62 -18.19 1.80
CA PRO A 227 16.41 -18.89 2.19
C PRO A 227 15.83 -18.40 3.53
N THR A 228 16.44 -17.39 4.16
CA THR A 228 16.04 -16.90 5.48
C THR A 228 15.86 -15.38 5.49
N GLY A 229 14.71 -14.91 5.97
CA GLY A 229 14.46 -13.48 6.07
C GLY A 229 13.17 -13.16 6.79
N TYR A 230 12.87 -11.88 6.91
CA TYR A 230 11.63 -11.39 7.48
C TYR A 230 10.69 -11.06 6.33
N THR A 231 9.67 -11.87 6.11
CA THR A 231 8.67 -11.58 5.08
C THR A 231 7.66 -10.59 5.63
N PHE A 232 7.26 -9.62 4.81
CA PHE A 232 6.14 -8.74 5.13
C PHE A 232 5.09 -8.83 4.03
N GLU A 233 3.85 -8.76 4.45
CA GLU A 233 2.69 -8.59 3.60
C GLU A 233 1.97 -7.34 4.07
N GLY A 234 1.24 -6.65 3.20
CA GLY A 234 0.43 -5.52 3.66
C GLY A 234 -0.59 -5.07 2.65
N GLU A 235 -1.66 -4.47 3.14
CA GLU A 235 -2.70 -3.87 2.32
C GLU A 235 -2.59 -2.35 2.35
N PHE A 236 -2.73 -1.71 1.19
CA PHE A 236 -2.71 -0.24 1.10
C PHE A 236 -3.90 0.32 0.32
N VAL A 237 -4.21 1.57 0.65
CA VAL A 237 -5.06 2.46 -0.14
C VAL A 237 -4.21 3.65 -0.52
N ALA A 238 -4.31 4.10 -1.78
CA ALA A 238 -3.59 5.26 -2.25
C ALA A 238 -4.49 6.23 -3.00
N THR A 239 -4.19 7.53 -2.94
CA THR A 239 -4.91 8.58 -3.66
C THR A 239 -3.97 9.36 -4.56
N ARG A 240 -4.44 9.68 -5.76
CA ARG A 240 -3.73 10.52 -6.72
C ARG A 240 -3.54 11.93 -6.17
N ILE A 241 -2.33 12.45 -6.25
CA ILE A 241 -1.96 13.79 -5.80
C ILE A 241 -1.33 14.60 -6.94
N THR A 242 -1.44 15.92 -6.85
CA THR A 242 -0.86 16.86 -7.83
C THR A 242 0.11 17.85 -7.21
N ASN A 243 0.15 17.92 -5.88
CA ASN A 243 1.01 18.81 -5.10
C ASN A 243 2.36 18.15 -4.80
N VAL A 244 3.09 17.76 -5.84
CA VAL A 244 4.46 17.22 -5.74
C VAL A 244 5.43 18.24 -6.33
N LEU A 245 6.53 18.51 -5.62
CA LEU A 245 7.57 19.41 -6.12
C LEU A 245 8.43 18.70 -7.16
N GLU A 246 8.40 19.20 -8.39
CA GLU A 246 9.28 18.79 -9.46
C GLU A 246 10.27 19.90 -9.87
N PRO A 247 11.51 19.55 -10.26
CA PRO A 247 12.15 18.24 -10.06
C PRO A 247 12.39 17.99 -8.57
N PRO A 248 12.51 16.73 -8.10
CA PRO A 248 12.72 16.42 -6.69
C PRO A 248 13.95 17.18 -6.20
N LYS A 249 13.69 18.25 -5.43
CA LYS A 249 14.77 19.01 -4.77
C LYS A 249 15.35 18.11 -3.69
N VAL A 250 16.64 18.24 -3.45
CA VAL A 250 17.37 17.36 -2.54
C VAL A 250 16.98 17.69 -1.10
N PHE A 251 16.23 16.80 -0.45
CA PHE A 251 16.35 16.65 0.99
C PHE A 251 17.39 15.57 1.25
N GLN A 252 18.64 15.98 1.46
CA GLN A 252 19.67 15.12 2.00
C GLN A 252 19.41 14.99 3.50
N ARG A 253 19.28 13.76 4.00
CA ARG A 253 19.28 13.50 5.45
C ARG A 253 20.74 13.33 5.87
N ASP A 254 21.21 14.18 6.77
CA ASP A 254 22.60 14.18 7.26
C ASP A 254 22.88 13.09 8.32
N PHE A 255 21.91 12.23 8.63
CA PHE A 255 22.05 11.24 9.70
C PHE A 255 22.45 9.89 9.09
N SER A 256 23.64 9.40 9.42
CA SER A 256 24.08 8.04 9.10
C SER A 256 24.43 7.27 10.37
N CYS A 257 24.04 6.00 10.38
CA CYS A 257 24.67 4.97 11.21
C CYS A 257 25.65 4.22 10.30
N ASN A 258 26.70 4.91 9.83
CA ASN A 258 27.83 4.26 9.16
C ASN A 258 28.68 3.49 10.18
#